data_AF-A0A2J6X745-F1
#
_entry.id   AF-A0A2J6X745-F1
#
_cell.length_a   1.000
_cell.length_b   1.000
_cell.length_c   1.000
_cell.angle_alpha   90.00
_cell.angle_beta   90.00
_cell.angle_gamma   90.00
#
_symmetry.space_group_name_H-M   'P 1'
#
loop_
_entity.id
_entity.type
_entity.pdbx_description
1 polymer ?
#
loop_
_entity_poly.entity_id
_entity_poly.type
_entity_poly.pdbx_seq_one_letter_code
_entity_poly.pdbx_strand_id
1 'polypeptide(L)'
;MDQNKFTEKVQEALLEAKNIAVNYGNEAVDVEHVLVALINQKDGFVPMILESIGVPKNDILKELYSRIERFPKSHVTQESQFYITNRLNSLFVRAESEAKALQDEFISTEHLFLASLTDYELGQVYAKYGINRQNVLNAIQSIRGGKKVEDRTPEEKVKVLEKYGRDLVKLAKEGKLDPVIGRDEEIRRTIQILSRRTKNNPILIGE
;
A
#
# COMPACT_ATOMS: atom_id res chain seq x y z
N MET A 1 -4.14 -2.42 22.84
CA MET A 1 -3.25 -2.11 21.70
C MET A 1 -2.92 -0.63 21.76
N ASP A 2 -1.66 -0.26 21.51
CA ASP A 2 -1.22 1.13 21.58
C ASP A 2 -1.45 1.84 20.23
N GLN A 3 -2.42 2.75 20.17
CA GLN A 3 -2.74 3.53 18.97
C GLN A 3 -1.56 4.41 18.50
N ASN A 4 -0.59 4.70 19.38
CA ASN A 4 0.59 5.49 19.02
C ASN A 4 1.54 4.77 18.06
N LYS A 5 1.38 3.45 17.90
CA LYS A 5 2.14 2.63 16.94
C LYS A 5 1.55 2.60 15.55
N PHE A 6 0.42 3.27 15.30
CA PHE A 6 -0.16 3.38 13.97
C PHE A 6 0.51 4.49 13.16
N THR A 7 0.74 4.22 11.88
CA THR A 7 1.03 5.27 10.89
C THR A 7 -0.17 6.19 10.69
N GLU A 8 0.04 7.39 10.16
CA GLU A 8 -1.04 8.34 9.89
C GLU A 8 -2.04 7.77 8.88
N LYS A 9 -1.55 7.06 7.85
CA LYS A 9 -2.40 6.40 6.86
C LYS A 9 -3.28 5.30 7.48
N VAL A 10 -2.79 4.57 8.48
CA VAL A 10 -3.65 3.65 9.23
C VAL A 10 -4.74 4.39 9.98
N GLN A 11 -4.42 5.50 10.66
CA GLN A 11 -5.39 6.30 11.39
C GLN A 11 -6.47 6.88 10.46
N GLU A 12 -6.08 7.43 9.31
CA GLU A 12 -6.99 7.88 8.25
C GLU A 12 -7.92 6.74 7.78
N ALA A 13 -7.37 5.55 7.53
CA ALA A 13 -8.14 4.40 7.09
C ALA A 13 -9.17 3.94 8.13
N LEU A 14 -8.85 4.05 9.43
CA LEU A 14 -9.79 3.71 10.50
C LEU A 14 -10.93 4.71 10.63
N LEU A 15 -10.63 6.01 10.46
CA LEU A 15 -11.66 7.05 10.40
C LEU A 15 -12.58 6.83 9.19
N GLU A 16 -12.00 6.50 8.03
CA GLU A 16 -12.80 6.22 6.83
C GLU A 16 -13.59 4.92 6.95
N ALA A 17 -13.05 3.88 7.58
CA ALA A 17 -13.79 2.65 7.87
C ALA A 17 -15.04 2.92 8.73
N LYS A 18 -14.94 3.82 9.72
CA LYS A 18 -16.09 4.29 10.51
C LYS A 18 -17.10 5.03 9.61
N ASN A 19 -16.65 5.93 8.74
CA ASN A 19 -17.53 6.63 7.81
C ASN A 19 -18.28 5.67 6.88
N ILE A 20 -17.60 4.64 6.38
CA ILE A 20 -18.22 3.59 5.55
C ILE A 20 -19.30 2.87 6.38
N ALA A 21 -19.02 2.46 7.62
CA ALA A 21 -20.01 1.81 8.47
C ALA A 21 -21.25 2.69 8.69
N VAL A 22 -21.08 4.00 8.94
CA VAL A 22 -22.19 4.98 9.05
C VAL A 22 -22.99 5.02 7.75
N ASN A 23 -22.32 5.19 6.61
CA ASN A 23 -22.98 5.33 5.30
C ASN A 23 -23.80 4.11 4.92
N TYR A 24 -23.36 2.92 5.32
CA TYR A 24 -24.08 1.67 5.09
C TYR A 24 -25.02 1.29 6.24
N GLY A 25 -25.12 2.10 7.30
CA GLY A 25 -26.00 1.86 8.44
C GLY A 25 -25.61 0.63 9.26
N ASN A 26 -24.33 0.26 9.30
CA ASN A 26 -23.83 -0.90 10.03
C ASN A 26 -23.56 -0.55 11.50
N GLU A 27 -23.97 -1.41 12.42
CA GLU A 27 -23.84 -1.15 13.87
C GLU A 27 -22.39 -1.15 14.38
N ALA A 28 -21.51 -1.88 13.69
CA ALA A 28 -20.13 -2.11 14.09
C ALA A 28 -19.15 -1.89 12.94
N VAL A 29 -17.92 -1.52 13.27
CA VAL A 29 -16.82 -1.51 12.31
C VAL A 29 -16.16 -2.89 12.31
N ASP A 30 -16.11 -3.49 11.12
CA ASP A 30 -15.51 -4.80 10.86
C ASP A 30 -14.43 -4.74 9.77
N VAL A 31 -13.73 -5.85 9.53
CA VAL A 31 -12.57 -6.00 8.63
C VAL A 31 -12.84 -5.45 7.23
N GLU A 32 -14.02 -5.73 6.65
CA GLU A 32 -14.39 -5.30 5.30
C GLU A 32 -14.38 -3.78 5.15
N HIS A 33 -14.83 -3.05 6.17
CA HIS A 33 -14.81 -1.58 6.17
C HIS A 33 -13.37 -1.04 6.12
N VAL A 34 -12.50 -1.64 6.91
CA VAL A 34 -11.07 -1.30 6.94
C VAL A 34 -10.42 -1.62 5.60
N LEU A 35 -10.70 -2.79 5.01
CA LEU A 35 -10.15 -3.14 3.70
C LEU A 35 -10.62 -2.22 2.59
N VAL A 36 -11.91 -1.87 2.56
CA VAL A 36 -12.42 -0.89 1.60
C VAL A 36 -11.71 0.45 1.77
N ALA A 37 -11.55 0.93 3.01
CA ALA A 37 -10.84 2.17 3.30
C ALA A 37 -9.37 2.10 2.82
N LEU A 38 -8.65 1.02 3.13
CA LEU A 38 -7.27 0.80 2.70
C LEU A 38 -7.14 0.75 1.17
N ILE A 39 -8.03 0.03 0.48
CA ILE A 39 -8.00 -0.12 -0.99
C ILE A 39 -8.34 1.21 -1.69
N ASN A 40 -9.22 2.02 -1.11
CA ASN A 40 -9.59 3.33 -1.65
C ASN A 40 -8.64 4.46 -1.26
N GLN A 41 -7.77 4.23 -0.28
CA GLN A 41 -6.87 5.24 0.23
C GLN A 41 -5.94 5.78 -0.87
N LYS A 42 -6.05 7.07 -1.14
CA LYS A 42 -5.15 7.75 -2.07
C LYS A 42 -3.73 7.69 -1.52
N ASP A 43 -2.80 7.39 -2.42
CA ASP A 43 -1.37 7.34 -2.14
C ASP A 43 -0.95 6.30 -1.08
N GLY A 44 -1.85 5.38 -0.70
CA GLY A 44 -1.55 4.29 0.23
C GLY A 44 -0.83 3.11 -0.43
N PHE A 45 -0.21 2.25 0.39
CA PHE A 45 0.49 1.06 -0.11
C PHE A 45 -0.45 -0.02 -0.64
N VAL A 46 -1.61 -0.23 -0.03
CA VAL A 46 -2.55 -1.30 -0.45
C VAL A 46 -3.02 -1.17 -1.91
N PRO A 47 -3.43 0.02 -2.41
CA PRO A 47 -3.73 0.19 -3.83
C PRO A 47 -2.53 -0.16 -4.75
N MET A 48 -1.31 0.26 -4.38
CA MET A 48 -0.10 -0.04 -5.15
C MET A 48 0.22 -1.53 -5.15
N ILE A 49 0.00 -2.22 -4.02
CA ILE A 49 0.19 -3.66 -3.90
C ILE A 49 -0.77 -4.38 -4.84
N LEU A 50 -2.06 -4.01 -4.84
CA LEU A 50 -3.07 -4.62 -5.71
C LEU A 50 -2.74 -4.39 -7.20
N GLU A 51 -2.31 -3.18 -7.56
CA GLU A 51 -1.87 -2.86 -8.92
C GLU A 51 -0.65 -3.69 -9.31
N SER A 52 0.35 -3.81 -8.43
CA SER A 52 1.58 -4.57 -8.68
C SER A 52 1.33 -6.07 -8.87
N ILE A 53 0.31 -6.64 -8.25
CA ILE A 53 -0.05 -8.07 -8.41
C ILE A 53 -1.14 -8.28 -9.48
N GLY A 54 -1.57 -7.23 -10.18
CA GLY A 54 -2.53 -7.31 -11.28
C GLY A 54 -3.98 -7.56 -10.85
N VAL A 55 -4.35 -7.23 -9.61
CA VAL A 55 -5.73 -7.38 -9.13
C VAL A 55 -6.57 -6.18 -9.58
N PRO A 56 -7.71 -6.40 -10.24
CA PRO A 56 -8.63 -5.32 -10.59
C PRO A 56 -9.26 -4.73 -9.33
N LYS A 57 -8.77 -3.56 -8.90
CA LYS A 57 -9.23 -2.82 -7.71
C LYS A 57 -10.75 -2.69 -7.63
N ASN A 58 -11.42 -2.38 -8.75
CA ASN A 58 -12.86 -2.16 -8.75
C ASN A 58 -13.66 -3.44 -8.49
N ASP A 59 -13.15 -4.61 -8.86
CA ASP A 59 -13.88 -5.87 -8.72
C ASP A 59 -13.82 -6.37 -7.27
N ILE A 60 -12.63 -6.31 -6.64
CA ILE A 60 -12.51 -6.63 -5.22
C ILE A 60 -13.32 -5.67 -4.35
N LEU A 61 -13.35 -4.36 -4.69
CA LEU A 61 -14.18 -3.39 -3.97
C LEU A 61 -15.67 -3.72 -4.06
N LYS A 62 -16.19 -4.05 -5.25
CA LYS A 62 -17.60 -4.45 -5.42
C LYS A 62 -17.96 -5.63 -4.52
N GLU A 63 -17.07 -6.61 -4.41
CA GLU A 63 -17.29 -7.79 -3.59
C GLU A 63 -17.28 -7.46 -2.09
N LEU A 64 -16.36 -6.60 -1.64
CA LEU A 64 -16.32 -6.13 -0.26
C LEU A 64 -17.55 -5.28 0.09
N TYR A 65 -17.96 -4.36 -0.78
CA TYR A 65 -19.18 -3.57 -0.56
C TYR A 65 -20.43 -4.45 -0.49
N SER A 66 -20.56 -5.47 -1.35
CA SER A 66 -21.68 -6.41 -1.29
C SER A 66 -21.73 -7.19 0.03
N ARG A 67 -20.59 -7.42 0.69
CA ARG A 67 -20.54 -8.02 2.03
C ARG A 67 -20.96 -7.02 3.10
N ILE A 68 -20.47 -5.78 3.04
CA ILE A 68 -20.85 -4.68 3.95
C ILE A 68 -22.36 -4.42 3.92
N GLU A 69 -22.98 -4.48 2.74
CA GLU A 69 -24.43 -4.35 2.57
C GLU A 69 -25.23 -5.39 3.36
N ARG A 70 -24.68 -6.59 3.57
CA ARG A 70 -25.34 -7.71 4.28
C ARG A 70 -25.14 -7.68 5.79
N PHE A 71 -24.25 -6.83 6.30
CA PHE A 71 -24.05 -6.72 7.74
C PHE A 71 -25.31 -6.18 8.45
N PRO A 72 -25.49 -6.51 9.74
CA PRO A 72 -26.60 -6.01 10.54
C PRO A 72 -26.75 -4.49 10.43
N LYS A 73 -28.00 -4.04 10.26
CA LYS A 73 -28.35 -2.64 10.08
C LYS A 73 -28.92 -2.06 11.38
N SER A 74 -28.47 -0.86 11.73
CA SER A 74 -28.92 -0.09 12.89
C SER A 74 -28.98 1.40 12.53
N HIS A 75 -29.78 2.18 13.27
CA HIS A 75 -29.79 3.64 13.15
C HIS A 75 -28.54 4.23 13.81
N VAL A 76 -27.42 4.18 13.10
CA VAL A 76 -26.15 4.78 13.50
C VAL A 76 -25.95 6.15 12.84
N THR A 77 -25.43 7.09 13.62
CA THR A 77 -25.00 8.43 13.19
C THR A 77 -23.50 8.58 13.40
N GLN A 78 -22.88 9.64 12.87
CA GLN A 78 -21.44 9.87 13.08
C GLN A 78 -21.03 10.03 14.55
N GLU A 79 -21.94 10.53 15.38
CA GLU A 79 -21.79 10.70 16.84
C GLU A 79 -22.00 9.41 17.63
N SER A 80 -22.51 8.35 16.99
CA SER A 80 -22.70 7.06 17.64
C SER A 80 -21.36 6.49 18.11
N GLN A 81 -21.38 5.85 19.28
CA GLN A 81 -20.24 5.07 19.77
C GLN A 81 -20.21 3.76 18.99
N PHE A 82 -19.27 3.65 18.04
CA PHE A 82 -19.06 2.42 17.30
C PHE A 82 -18.17 1.49 18.10
N TYR A 83 -18.58 0.23 18.21
CA TYR A 83 -17.69 -0.82 18.65
C TYR A 83 -16.99 -1.46 17.45
N ILE A 84 -15.80 -1.98 17.73
CA ILE A 84 -15.00 -2.76 16.81
C ILE A 84 -15.32 -4.24 17.06
N THR A 85 -15.52 -5.03 16.01
CA THR A 85 -15.77 -6.47 16.16
C THR A 85 -14.55 -7.20 16.73
N ASN A 86 -14.79 -8.36 17.36
CA ASN A 86 -13.68 -9.23 17.80
C ASN A 86 -12.80 -9.70 16.64
N ARG A 87 -13.39 -9.85 15.44
CA ARG A 87 -12.69 -10.21 14.21
C ARG A 87 -11.71 -9.11 13.79
N LEU A 88 -12.15 -7.85 13.82
CA LEU A 88 -11.28 -6.70 13.54
C LEU A 88 -10.23 -6.49 14.66
N ASN A 89 -10.56 -6.68 15.94
CA ASN A 89 -9.54 -6.69 17.01
C ASN A 89 -8.46 -7.75 16.76
N SER A 90 -8.86 -8.95 16.34
CA SER A 90 -7.93 -10.05 16.00
C SER A 90 -7.07 -9.71 14.78
N LEU A 91 -7.61 -8.99 13.80
CA LEU A 91 -6.84 -8.47 12.67
C LEU A 91 -5.72 -7.54 13.16
N PHE A 92 -6.00 -6.62 14.07
CA PHE A 92 -4.99 -5.69 14.56
C PHE A 92 -3.84 -6.37 15.31
N VAL A 93 -4.15 -7.39 16.13
CA VAL A 93 -3.12 -8.18 16.82
C VAL A 93 -2.24 -8.93 15.81
N ARG A 94 -2.83 -9.48 14.75
CA ARG A 94 -2.09 -10.11 13.66
C ARG A 94 -1.24 -9.10 12.91
N ALA A 95 -1.76 -7.90 12.61
CA ALA A 95 -1.02 -6.84 11.94
C ALA A 95 0.18 -6.34 12.76
N GLU A 96 0.07 -6.28 14.08
CA GLU A 96 1.23 -6.01 14.96
C GLU A 96 2.28 -7.12 14.85
N SER A 97 1.84 -8.38 14.72
CA SER A 97 2.75 -9.52 14.52
C SER A 97 3.44 -9.47 13.15
N GLU A 98 2.73 -9.08 12.09
CA GLU A 98 3.31 -8.86 10.76
C GLU A 98 4.34 -7.72 10.77
N ALA A 99 4.03 -6.61 11.44
CA ALA A 99 4.96 -5.49 11.59
C ALA A 99 6.26 -5.96 12.28
N LYS A 100 6.15 -6.72 13.38
CA LYS A 100 7.31 -7.30 14.08
C LYS A 100 8.09 -8.27 13.19
N ALA A 101 7.41 -9.11 12.41
CA ALA A 101 8.04 -10.05 11.50
C ALA A 101 8.84 -9.34 10.38
N LEU A 102 8.33 -8.21 9.90
CA LEU A 102 9.02 -7.33 8.95
C LEU A 102 10.03 -6.38 9.60
N GLN A 103 10.19 -6.46 10.93
CA GLN A 103 11.08 -5.63 11.74
C GLN A 103 10.77 -4.12 11.64
N ASP A 104 9.50 -3.78 11.54
CA ASP A 104 9.00 -2.42 11.48
C ASP A 104 8.62 -1.90 12.87
N GLU A 105 8.80 -0.59 13.10
CA GLU A 105 8.49 0.07 14.37
C GLU A 105 7.01 0.45 14.47
N PHE A 106 6.41 0.85 13.34
CA PHE A 106 4.99 1.22 13.25
C PHE A 106 4.18 0.20 12.46
N ILE A 107 2.90 0.09 12.79
CA ILE A 107 1.91 -0.68 12.04
C ILE A 107 1.43 0.20 10.88
N SER A 108 1.74 -0.25 9.66
CA SER A 108 1.38 0.38 8.40
C SER A 108 0.22 -0.33 7.70
N THR A 109 -0.31 0.28 6.63
CA THR A 109 -1.51 -0.14 5.90
C THR A 109 -1.37 -1.54 5.30
N GLU A 110 -0.20 -1.88 4.78
CA GLU A 110 0.17 -3.17 4.25
C GLU A 110 0.30 -4.27 5.31
N HIS A 111 0.55 -3.93 6.59
CA HIS A 111 0.49 -4.91 7.68
C HIS A 111 -0.93 -5.35 7.97
N LEU A 112 -1.88 -4.40 7.95
CA LEU A 112 -3.31 -4.71 8.08
C LEU A 112 -3.78 -5.56 6.90
N PHE A 113 -3.37 -5.19 5.68
CA PHE A 113 -3.71 -5.95 4.49
C PHE A 113 -3.12 -7.37 4.51
N LEU A 114 -1.83 -7.50 4.85
CA LEU A 114 -1.17 -8.80 4.96
C LEU A 114 -1.81 -9.69 6.04
N ALA A 115 -2.12 -9.12 7.21
CA ALA A 115 -2.79 -9.83 8.29
C ALA A 115 -4.19 -10.33 7.88
N SER A 116 -4.89 -9.55 7.04
CA SER A 116 -6.24 -9.90 6.58
C SER A 116 -6.26 -11.14 5.70
N LEU A 117 -5.15 -11.53 5.07
CA LEU A 117 -5.07 -12.74 4.25
C LEU A 117 -5.31 -14.03 5.04
N THR A 118 -5.16 -13.97 6.37
CA THR A 118 -5.46 -15.09 7.28
C THR A 118 -6.88 -15.05 7.83
N ASP A 119 -7.72 -14.14 7.35
CA ASP A 119 -9.12 -14.06 7.71
C ASP A 119 -9.95 -15.13 6.98
N TYR A 120 -10.71 -15.92 7.75
CA TYR A 120 -11.42 -17.07 7.21
C TYR A 120 -12.59 -16.69 6.29
N GLU A 121 -13.25 -15.55 6.51
CA GLU A 121 -14.39 -15.14 5.69
C GLU A 121 -13.96 -14.55 4.34
N LEU A 122 -12.74 -13.99 4.31
CA LEU A 122 -12.16 -13.37 3.11
C LEU A 122 -11.29 -14.31 2.29
N GLY A 123 -10.96 -15.50 2.81
CA GLY A 123 -10.13 -16.48 2.10
C GLY A 123 -10.64 -16.80 0.68
N GLN A 124 -11.97 -16.93 0.50
CA GLN A 124 -12.56 -17.16 -0.83
C GLN A 124 -12.44 -15.93 -1.75
N VAL A 125 -12.56 -14.72 -1.20
CA VAL A 125 -12.37 -13.46 -1.95
C VAL A 125 -10.93 -13.40 -2.46
N TYR A 126 -9.96 -13.61 -1.57
CA TYR A 126 -8.55 -13.58 -1.93
C TYR A 126 -8.17 -14.66 -2.94
N ALA A 127 -8.65 -15.89 -2.76
CA ALA A 127 -8.42 -16.98 -3.71
C ALA A 127 -8.96 -16.65 -5.11
N LYS A 128 -10.17 -16.07 -5.19
CA LYS A 128 -10.80 -15.67 -6.46
C LYS A 128 -9.96 -14.64 -7.24
N TYR A 129 -9.32 -13.70 -6.55
CA TYR A 129 -8.46 -12.69 -7.17
C TYR A 129 -6.98 -13.08 -7.21
N GLY A 130 -6.63 -14.32 -6.83
CA GLY A 130 -5.24 -14.78 -6.79
C GLY A 130 -4.36 -14.07 -5.76
N ILE A 131 -4.95 -13.39 -4.77
CA ILE A 131 -4.23 -12.73 -3.70
C ILE A 131 -3.77 -13.79 -2.70
N ASN A 132 -2.47 -13.88 -2.47
CA ASN A 132 -1.89 -14.81 -1.52
C ASN A 132 -0.74 -14.16 -0.74
N ARG A 133 -0.29 -14.82 0.33
CA ARG A 133 0.78 -14.25 1.16
C ARG A 133 2.06 -13.98 0.37
N GLN A 134 2.42 -14.88 -0.54
CA GLN A 134 3.70 -14.81 -1.26
C GLN A 134 3.73 -13.61 -2.22
N ASN A 135 2.70 -13.41 -3.05
CA ASN A 135 2.69 -12.31 -4.00
C ASN A 135 2.54 -10.95 -3.30
N VAL A 136 1.77 -10.86 -2.21
CA VAL A 136 1.66 -9.64 -1.40
C VAL A 136 3.00 -9.28 -0.75
N LEU A 137 3.72 -10.25 -0.16
CA LEU A 137 5.04 -9.98 0.41
C LEU A 137 6.05 -9.52 -0.65
N ASN A 138 6.05 -10.16 -1.83
CA ASN A 138 6.92 -9.75 -2.93
C ASN A 138 6.60 -8.31 -3.39
N ALA A 139 5.32 -7.96 -3.48
CA ALA A 139 4.90 -6.60 -3.83
C ALA A 139 5.31 -5.58 -2.76
N ILE A 140 5.13 -5.90 -1.46
CA ILE A 140 5.59 -5.05 -0.35
C ILE A 140 7.10 -4.79 -0.45
N GLN A 141 7.89 -5.84 -0.67
CA GLN A 141 9.34 -5.71 -0.82
C GLN A 141 9.73 -4.82 -2.01
N SER A 142 9.05 -4.99 -3.15
CA SER A 142 9.29 -4.20 -4.35
C SER A 142 8.94 -2.72 -4.16
N ILE A 143 7.79 -2.43 -3.52
CA ILE A 143 7.29 -1.06 -3.33
C ILE A 143 8.13 -0.31 -2.29
N ARG A 144 8.47 -0.98 -1.17
CA ARG A 144 9.29 -0.38 -0.11
C ARG A 144 10.77 -0.30 -0.50
N GLY A 145 11.23 -1.12 -1.44
CA GLY A 145 12.64 -1.24 -1.79
C GLY A 145 13.50 -1.69 -0.61
N GLY A 146 12.95 -2.53 0.27
CA GLY A 146 13.62 -3.01 1.50
C GLY A 146 13.68 -1.99 2.65
N LYS A 147 13.08 -0.81 2.52
CA LYS A 147 12.98 0.17 3.60
C LYS A 147 12.01 -0.31 4.69
N LYS A 148 12.37 -0.03 5.94
CA LYS A 148 11.54 -0.27 7.12
C LYS A 148 10.60 0.90 7.39
N VAL A 149 9.50 0.63 8.08
CA VAL A 149 8.56 1.64 8.59
C VAL A 149 9.02 2.10 9.96
N GLU A 150 9.91 3.08 9.95
CA GLU A 150 10.51 3.71 11.14
C GLU A 150 9.87 5.06 11.50
N ASP A 151 8.94 5.56 10.68
CA ASP A 151 8.23 6.83 10.90
C ASP A 151 6.73 6.65 10.68
N ARG A 152 5.94 7.66 11.09
CA ARG A 152 4.48 7.67 10.95
C ARG A 152 3.97 7.90 9.52
N THR A 153 4.82 8.36 8.60
CA THR A 153 4.47 8.68 7.20
C THR A 153 5.39 7.96 6.17
N PRO A 154 5.44 6.62 6.16
CA PRO A 154 6.34 5.87 5.29
C PRO A 154 6.08 6.06 3.78
N GLU A 155 4.82 6.28 3.37
CA GLU A 155 4.42 6.45 1.97
C GLU A 155 5.08 7.68 1.32
N GLU A 156 5.28 8.76 2.07
CA GLU A 156 5.91 9.98 1.57
C GLU A 156 7.34 9.73 1.11
N LYS A 157 8.06 8.84 1.81
CA LYS A 157 9.46 8.47 1.49
C LYS A 157 9.58 7.63 0.23
N VAL A 158 8.55 6.87 -0.12
CA VAL A 158 8.51 6.08 -1.37
C VAL A 158 8.26 7.00 -2.57
N LYS A 159 7.47 8.04 -2.39
CA LYS A 159 7.10 9.00 -3.44
C LYS A 159 8.09 10.13 -3.69
N VAL A 160 9.20 10.20 -2.96
CA VAL A 160 10.20 11.29 -3.12
C VAL A 160 10.71 11.38 -4.56
N LEU A 161 10.95 10.24 -5.22
CA LEU A 161 11.41 10.20 -6.61
C LEU A 161 10.34 10.65 -7.61
N GLU A 162 9.06 10.39 -7.35
CA GLU A 162 7.97 10.88 -8.19
C GLU A 162 7.71 12.38 -7.98
N LYS A 163 7.86 12.85 -6.74
CA LYS A 163 7.59 14.24 -6.36
C LYS A 163 8.70 15.20 -6.79
N TYR A 164 9.96 14.79 -6.66
CA TYR A 164 11.12 15.64 -6.92
C TYR A 164 11.99 15.18 -8.08
N GLY A 165 11.71 13.99 -8.63
CA GLY A 165 12.43 13.42 -9.76
C GLY A 165 11.56 13.32 -11.01
N ARG A 166 12.20 12.89 -12.10
CA ARG A 166 11.55 12.55 -13.36
C ARG A 166 12.15 11.23 -13.83
N ASP A 167 11.31 10.21 -13.99
CA ASP A 167 11.76 8.90 -14.48
C ASP A 167 12.01 8.95 -16.00
N LEU A 168 13.28 9.13 -16.38
CA LEU A 168 13.71 9.16 -17.78
C LEU A 168 13.62 7.79 -18.45
N VAL A 169 13.71 6.68 -17.70
CA VAL A 169 13.61 5.31 -18.26
C VAL A 169 12.18 5.02 -18.70
N LYS A 170 11.19 5.41 -17.88
CA LYS A 170 9.77 5.32 -18.24
C LYS A 170 9.45 6.15 -19.49
N LEU A 171 9.96 7.38 -19.57
CA LEU A 171 9.76 8.24 -20.73
C LEU A 171 10.41 7.70 -22.01
N ALA A 172 11.58 7.08 -21.89
CA ALA A 172 12.24 6.40 -23.01
C ALA A 172 11.38 5.23 -23.53
N LYS A 173 10.84 4.41 -22.63
CA LYS A 173 9.95 3.28 -22.99
C LYS A 173 8.65 3.75 -23.65
N GLU A 174 8.11 4.88 -23.22
CA GLU A 174 6.93 5.51 -23.80
C GLU A 174 7.22 6.25 -25.12
N GLY A 175 8.48 6.31 -25.57
CA GLY A 175 8.88 7.02 -26.78
C GLY A 175 8.78 8.56 -26.68
N LYS A 176 8.73 9.09 -25.46
CA LYS A 176 8.59 10.53 -25.17
C LYS A 176 9.92 11.27 -25.04
N LEU A 177 11.05 10.58 -25.21
CA LEU A 177 12.37 11.17 -25.23
C LEU A 177 12.85 11.28 -26.68
N ASP A 178 13.30 12.47 -27.06
CA ASP A 178 13.91 12.69 -28.36
C ASP A 178 15.26 11.96 -28.46
N PRO A 179 15.62 11.44 -29.64
CA PRO A 179 16.90 10.79 -29.83
C PRO A 179 18.05 11.80 -29.69
N VAL A 180 19.07 11.42 -28.94
CA VAL A 180 20.30 12.22 -28.79
C VAL A 180 21.26 11.86 -29.91
N ILE A 181 21.60 12.83 -30.77
CA ILE A 181 22.45 12.63 -31.94
C ILE A 181 23.89 13.07 -31.63
N GLY A 182 24.88 12.26 -32.01
CA GLY A 182 26.30 12.62 -31.98
C GLY A 182 26.94 12.63 -30.58
N ARG A 183 26.32 11.95 -29.60
CA ARG A 183 26.82 11.83 -28.20
C ARG A 183 27.16 10.40 -27.79
N ASP A 184 27.45 9.53 -28.76
CA ASP A 184 27.68 8.10 -28.53
C ASP A 184 28.90 7.84 -27.63
N GLU A 185 29.96 8.64 -27.79
CA GLU A 185 31.20 8.53 -27.00
C GLU A 185 30.94 8.88 -25.53
N GLU A 186 30.27 10.01 -25.26
CA GLU A 186 29.95 10.47 -23.90
C GLU A 186 28.98 9.52 -23.20
N ILE A 187 27.97 9.01 -23.91
CA ILE A 187 27.02 8.02 -23.39
C ILE A 187 27.78 6.73 -23.04
N ARG A 188 28.61 6.21 -23.95
CA ARG A 188 29.40 5.00 -23.72
C ARG A 188 30.36 5.17 -22.54
N ARG A 189 31.01 6.33 -22.42
CA ARG A 189 31.91 6.65 -21.30
C ARG A 189 31.14 6.72 -19.97
N THR A 190 29.95 7.31 -19.96
CA THR A 190 29.08 7.40 -18.78
C THR A 190 28.69 6.01 -18.29
N ILE A 191 28.23 5.13 -19.19
CA ILE A 191 27.88 3.73 -18.89
C ILE A 191 29.09 2.97 -18.33
N GLN A 192 30.28 3.17 -18.94
CA GLN A 192 31.50 2.53 -18.49
C GLN A 192 31.88 2.93 -17.05
N ILE A 193 31.70 4.21 -16.68
CA ILE A 193 31.96 4.68 -15.31
C ILE A 193 30.95 4.09 -14.33
N LEU A 194 29.66 4.12 -14.65
CA LEU A 194 28.60 3.55 -13.80
C LEU A 194 28.79 2.05 -13.51
N SER A 195 29.41 1.34 -14.45
CA SER A 195 29.68 -0.11 -14.34
C SER A 195 30.91 -0.46 -13.47
N ARG A 196 31.65 0.52 -12.95
CA ARG A 196 32.84 0.27 -12.13
C ARG A 196 32.48 -0.12 -10.69
N ARG A 197 33.35 -0.88 -10.03
CA ARG A 197 33.21 -1.23 -8.60
C ARG A 197 33.57 -0.07 -7.66
N THR A 198 34.48 0.80 -8.07
CA THR A 198 34.91 2.00 -7.32
C THR A 198 34.93 3.20 -8.26
N LYS A 199 34.68 4.41 -7.72
CA LYS A 199 34.55 5.65 -8.49
C LYS A 199 33.51 5.52 -9.63
N ASN A 200 32.32 5.07 -9.27
CA ASN A 200 31.21 4.76 -10.18
C ASN A 200 30.21 5.92 -10.39
N ASN A 201 30.52 7.11 -9.88
CA ASN A 201 29.69 8.30 -10.06
C ASN A 201 30.27 9.16 -11.20
N PRO A 202 29.66 9.16 -12.40
CA PRO A 202 30.10 10.02 -13.50
C PRO A 202 29.78 11.49 -13.19
N ILE A 203 30.68 12.39 -13.60
CA ILE A 203 30.47 13.83 -13.57
C ILE A 203 30.59 14.31 -15.01
N LEU A 204 29.51 14.84 -15.55
CA LEU A 204 29.50 15.48 -16.86
C LEU A 204 29.96 16.93 -16.68
N ILE A 205 30.96 17.33 -17.47
CA ILE A 205 31.52 18.67 -17.46
C ILE A 205 31.34 19.24 -18.85
N GLY A 206 30.73 20.41 -18.94
CA GLY A 206 30.46 21.15 -20.17
C GLY A 206 29.84 22.50 -19.85
N GLU A 207 29.74 23.36 -20.86
CA GLU A 207 28.93 24.59 -20.81
C GLU A 207 27.47 24.30 -21.18
#